data_AF-A0A5C5THR7-F1
#
_entry.id   AF-A0A5C5THR7-F1
#
_cell.length_a   1.000
_cell.length_b   1.000
_cell.length_c   1.000
_cell.angle_alpha   90.00
_cell.angle_beta   90.00
_cell.angle_gamma   90.00
#
_symmetry.space_group_name_H-M   'P 1'
#
loop_
_entity.id
_entity.type
_entity.pdbx_description
1 polymer ?
#
loop_
_entity_poly.entity_id
_entity_poly.type
_entity_poly.pdbx_seq_one_letter_code
_entity_poly.pdbx_strand_id
1 'polypeptide(L)'
;MITEIPTAADFHAAGLNQLYLAWQIAMQATQDYEEAQQLAVELDETEGVTAAAAYWLKSQPALANAFGLVQQAMEMALKGRIAAISPYLLIARDPKDWPSGVETRSVPFSEFRTLDAADLAKVHNTFASIPLDDGFRVFWDGVRRDRNKVMHSISTKTFDPAILIRSILTATEALFPEIRWPQLLFTMEAEGKYAAYGLSVDDHHNIVMGQIDIAVRHLTPAESKRFFGLVPKRRTYMCPLCWGHANRDWQNDWPALAQLSSRSAGEIRLRCIVCGETTEVERRACINPDCKGTVLYEDTCLTCLWSQDSPDNFPSGLQNDKLTISYEYHFTFRRQGLIQSSFGRFTDHAAAIEHVRRALSAPYLQVWHSATISRRPIGNEVLGTWIRELSGLVWHPEIKTLFGDIRIGPDNGPPS
;
A
#
# COMPACT_ATOMS: atom_id res chain seq x y z
N MET A 1 32.23 -37.81 7.09
CA MET A 1 32.03 -36.46 7.67
C MET A 1 30.81 -35.84 7.01
N ILE A 2 29.88 -35.24 7.76
CA ILE A 2 28.71 -34.58 7.17
C ILE A 2 29.11 -33.16 6.73
N THR A 3 28.82 -32.79 5.49
CA THR A 3 29.14 -31.48 4.89
C THR A 3 27.86 -30.69 4.59
N GLU A 4 27.97 -29.39 4.27
CA GLU A 4 26.82 -28.53 3.90
C GLU A 4 25.69 -28.54 4.94
N ILE A 5 26.08 -28.46 6.21
CA ILE A 5 25.15 -28.51 7.33
C ILE A 5 24.33 -27.21 7.34
N PRO A 6 22.99 -27.28 7.24
CA PRO A 6 22.16 -26.08 7.21
C PRO A 6 22.18 -25.39 8.57
N THR A 7 22.18 -24.06 8.53
CA THR A 7 22.09 -23.22 9.72
C THR A 7 20.63 -22.88 10.04
N ALA A 8 20.39 -22.40 11.25
CA ALA A 8 19.09 -21.86 11.63
C ALA A 8 18.67 -20.68 10.73
N ALA A 9 19.63 -19.86 10.29
CA ALA A 9 19.39 -18.72 9.42
C ALA A 9 18.94 -19.14 8.01
N ASP A 10 19.53 -20.22 7.45
CA ASP A 10 19.14 -20.73 6.13
C ASP A 10 17.67 -21.15 6.11
N PHE A 11 17.25 -21.89 7.15
CA PHE A 11 15.86 -22.30 7.32
C PHE A 11 14.93 -21.12 7.59
N HIS A 12 15.37 -20.14 8.38
CA HIS A 12 14.59 -18.95 8.69
C HIS A 12 14.31 -18.12 7.43
N ALA A 13 15.34 -17.81 6.65
CA ALA A 13 15.22 -17.09 5.38
C ALA A 13 14.35 -17.86 4.37
N ALA A 14 14.56 -19.18 4.24
CA ALA A 14 13.72 -20.03 3.41
C ALA A 14 12.24 -19.96 3.84
N GLY A 15 11.96 -20.02 5.14
CA GLY A 15 10.60 -19.92 5.67
C GLY A 15 9.92 -18.60 5.35
N LEU A 16 10.60 -17.47 5.55
CA LEU A 16 10.08 -16.15 5.19
C LEU A 16 9.81 -16.01 3.69
N ASN A 17 10.71 -16.50 2.84
CA ASN A 17 10.50 -16.51 1.39
C ASN A 17 9.26 -17.31 0.98
N GLN A 18 9.00 -18.46 1.61
CA GLN A 18 7.80 -19.24 1.34
C GLN A 18 6.51 -18.51 1.77
N LEU A 19 6.52 -17.83 2.92
CA LEU A 19 5.37 -16.99 3.33
C LEU A 19 5.16 -15.82 2.37
N TYR A 20 6.23 -15.15 1.96
CA TYR A 20 6.15 -14.05 1.00
C TYR A 20 5.58 -14.52 -0.34
N LEU A 21 6.02 -15.66 -0.87
CA LEU A 21 5.45 -16.23 -2.10
C LEU A 21 3.97 -16.60 -1.93
N ALA A 22 3.58 -17.19 -0.81
CA ALA A 22 2.18 -17.47 -0.51
C ALA A 22 1.34 -16.19 -0.49
N TRP A 23 1.88 -15.13 0.10
CA TRP A 23 1.26 -13.81 0.16
C TRP A 23 1.09 -13.21 -1.23
N GLN A 24 2.12 -13.20 -2.06
CA GLN A 24 2.04 -12.67 -3.43
C GLN A 24 0.95 -13.37 -4.25
N ILE A 25 0.82 -14.70 -4.14
CA ILE A 25 -0.25 -15.44 -4.82
C ILE A 25 -1.64 -14.99 -4.32
N ALA A 26 -1.81 -14.82 -3.01
CA ALA A 26 -3.07 -14.36 -2.43
C ALA A 26 -3.41 -12.92 -2.85
N MET A 27 -2.43 -12.02 -2.81
CA MET A 27 -2.60 -10.62 -3.21
C MET A 27 -2.94 -10.50 -4.70
N GLN A 28 -2.19 -11.19 -5.57
CA GLN A 28 -2.42 -11.16 -7.01
C GLN A 28 -3.82 -11.68 -7.35
N ALA A 29 -4.26 -12.80 -6.75
CA ALA A 29 -5.60 -13.33 -6.97
C ALA A 29 -6.70 -12.35 -6.52
N THR A 30 -6.49 -11.57 -5.47
CA THR A 30 -7.46 -10.52 -5.09
C THR A 30 -7.40 -9.32 -6.02
N GLN A 31 -6.21 -8.88 -6.41
CA GLN A 31 -6.04 -7.72 -7.30
C GLN A 31 -6.62 -7.99 -8.69
N ASP A 32 -6.32 -9.14 -9.28
CA ASP A 32 -6.87 -9.59 -10.57
C ASP A 32 -8.40 -9.67 -10.52
N TYR A 33 -8.95 -10.12 -9.39
CA TYR A 33 -10.40 -10.14 -9.18
C TYR A 33 -11.01 -8.73 -9.15
N GLU A 34 -10.41 -7.83 -8.38
CA GLU A 34 -10.87 -6.44 -8.26
C GLU A 34 -10.78 -5.69 -9.60
N GLU A 35 -9.68 -5.88 -10.34
CA GLU A 35 -9.50 -5.32 -11.68
C GLU A 35 -10.54 -5.90 -12.66
N ALA A 36 -10.75 -7.22 -12.65
CA ALA A 36 -11.76 -7.85 -13.49
C ALA A 36 -13.18 -7.31 -13.19
N GLN A 37 -13.51 -7.07 -11.91
CA GLN A 37 -14.78 -6.46 -11.54
C GLN A 37 -14.92 -5.03 -12.05
N GLN A 38 -13.86 -4.23 -12.01
CA GLN A 38 -13.87 -2.86 -12.51
C GLN A 38 -14.03 -2.80 -14.04
N LEU A 39 -13.43 -3.75 -14.77
CA LEU A 39 -13.52 -3.82 -16.23
C LEU A 39 -14.85 -4.43 -16.72
N ALA A 40 -15.51 -5.26 -15.91
CA ALA A 40 -16.75 -5.95 -16.25
C ALA A 40 -18.02 -5.06 -16.10
N VAL A 41 -17.99 -3.86 -16.68
CA VAL A 41 -19.02 -2.82 -16.53
C VAL A 41 -20.40 -3.22 -17.09
N GLU A 42 -20.45 -4.24 -17.96
CA GLU A 42 -21.66 -4.66 -18.66
C GLU A 42 -22.41 -5.83 -18.01
N LEU A 43 -21.85 -6.48 -16.98
CA LEU A 43 -22.51 -7.62 -16.33
C LEU A 43 -23.65 -7.16 -15.44
N ASP A 44 -24.79 -7.84 -15.51
CA ASP A 44 -25.84 -7.67 -14.51
C ASP A 44 -25.44 -8.29 -13.14
N GLU A 45 -26.25 -8.05 -12.10
CA GLU A 45 -25.95 -8.55 -10.75
C GLU A 45 -25.83 -10.09 -10.69
N THR A 46 -26.67 -10.81 -11.44
CA THR A 46 -26.70 -12.29 -11.43
C THR A 46 -25.50 -12.85 -12.21
N GLU A 47 -25.17 -12.25 -13.34
CA GLU A 47 -23.99 -12.55 -14.13
C GLU A 47 -22.71 -12.27 -13.35
N GLY A 48 -22.66 -11.14 -12.63
CA GLY A 48 -21.55 -10.76 -11.76
C GLY A 48 -21.28 -11.77 -10.65
N VAL A 49 -22.33 -12.24 -9.94
CA VAL A 49 -22.20 -13.28 -8.91
C VAL A 49 -21.69 -14.60 -9.51
N THR A 50 -22.19 -14.98 -10.68
CA THR A 50 -21.79 -16.22 -11.37
C THR A 50 -20.33 -16.13 -11.84
N ALA A 51 -19.94 -15.00 -12.43
CA ALA A 51 -18.57 -14.74 -12.86
C ALA A 51 -17.60 -14.74 -11.67
N ALA A 52 -17.98 -14.14 -10.54
CA ALA A 52 -17.18 -14.16 -9.33
C ALA A 52 -16.96 -15.58 -8.79
N ALA A 53 -18.02 -16.39 -8.71
CA ALA A 53 -17.91 -17.79 -8.30
C ALA A 53 -16.99 -18.59 -9.24
N ALA A 54 -17.10 -18.37 -10.56
CA ALA A 54 -16.25 -19.01 -11.55
C ALA A 54 -14.78 -18.56 -11.44
N TYR A 55 -14.52 -17.29 -11.18
CA TYR A 55 -13.18 -16.75 -10.95
C TYR A 55 -12.52 -17.44 -9.75
N TRP A 56 -13.19 -17.47 -8.60
CA TRP A 56 -12.64 -18.07 -7.38
C TRP A 56 -12.46 -19.58 -7.49
N LEU A 57 -13.35 -20.26 -8.23
CA LEU A 57 -13.18 -21.68 -8.54
C LEU A 57 -11.93 -21.93 -9.40
N LYS A 58 -11.71 -21.11 -10.43
CA LYS A 58 -10.50 -21.20 -11.29
C LYS A 58 -9.22 -20.82 -10.55
N SER A 59 -9.31 -20.00 -9.51
CA SER A 59 -8.17 -19.59 -8.67
C SER A 59 -7.76 -20.65 -7.64
N GLN A 60 -8.57 -21.67 -7.39
CA GLN A 60 -8.30 -22.68 -6.36
C GLN A 60 -6.94 -23.38 -6.48
N PRO A 61 -6.43 -23.77 -7.67
CA PRO A 61 -5.11 -24.38 -7.77
C PRO A 61 -3.99 -23.46 -7.24
N ALA A 62 -4.06 -22.16 -7.56
CA ALA A 62 -3.09 -21.18 -7.09
C ALA A 62 -3.19 -20.97 -5.57
N LEU A 63 -4.41 -20.79 -5.04
CA LEU A 63 -4.65 -20.59 -3.62
C LEU A 63 -4.29 -21.83 -2.78
N ALA A 64 -4.56 -23.03 -3.29
CA ALA A 64 -4.15 -24.30 -2.67
C ALA A 64 -2.62 -24.43 -2.63
N ASN A 65 -1.94 -24.07 -3.71
CA ASN A 65 -0.48 -24.04 -3.74
C ASN A 65 0.07 -23.03 -2.72
N ALA A 66 -0.49 -21.82 -2.67
CA ALA A 66 -0.12 -20.81 -1.65
C ALA A 66 -0.29 -21.36 -0.23
N PHE A 67 -1.36 -22.09 0.06
CA PHE A 67 -1.56 -22.71 1.36
C PHE A 67 -0.51 -23.80 1.65
N GLY A 68 -0.08 -24.54 0.63
CA GLY A 68 1.07 -25.45 0.71
C GLY A 68 2.36 -24.74 1.07
N LEU A 69 2.63 -23.57 0.49
CA LEU A 69 3.79 -22.73 0.82
C LEU A 69 3.75 -22.24 2.27
N VAL A 70 2.58 -21.89 2.82
CA VAL A 70 2.43 -21.56 4.25
C VAL A 70 2.89 -22.73 5.13
N GLN A 71 2.44 -23.95 4.80
CA GLN A 71 2.82 -25.14 5.56
C GLN A 71 4.32 -25.44 5.45
N GLN A 72 4.89 -25.29 4.26
CA GLN A 72 6.32 -25.42 4.01
C GLN A 72 7.12 -24.38 4.81
N ALA A 73 6.66 -23.13 4.85
CA ALA A 73 7.31 -22.08 5.63
C ALA A 73 7.37 -22.41 7.11
N MET A 74 6.25 -22.90 7.66
CA MET A 74 6.17 -23.32 9.05
C MET A 74 7.09 -24.52 9.35
N GLU A 75 7.23 -25.48 8.42
CA GLU A 75 8.23 -26.54 8.53
C GLU A 75 9.65 -25.99 8.58
N MET A 76 10.00 -25.07 7.66
CA MET A 76 11.34 -24.49 7.63
C MET A 76 11.63 -23.76 8.94
N ALA A 77 10.71 -22.95 9.46
CA ALA A 77 10.90 -22.26 10.73
C ALA A 77 11.14 -23.22 11.91
N LEU A 78 10.36 -24.29 12.03
CA LEU A 78 10.54 -25.29 13.07
C LEU A 78 11.89 -26.02 12.92
N LYS A 79 12.28 -26.35 11.69
CA LYS A 79 13.60 -26.93 11.40
C LYS A 79 14.73 -25.97 11.79
N GLY A 80 14.58 -24.67 11.51
CA GLY A 80 15.54 -23.65 11.91
C GLY A 80 15.71 -23.56 13.43
N ARG A 81 14.60 -23.59 14.19
CA ARG A 81 14.64 -23.60 15.65
C ARG A 81 15.34 -24.85 16.22
N ILE A 82 15.11 -26.03 15.61
CA ILE A 82 15.81 -27.26 16.00
C ILE A 82 17.29 -27.18 15.63
N ALA A 83 17.61 -26.69 14.43
CA ALA A 83 18.99 -26.54 13.95
C ALA A 83 19.81 -25.55 14.80
N ALA A 84 19.17 -24.55 15.40
CA ALA A 84 19.81 -23.64 16.36
C ALA A 84 20.31 -24.36 17.63
N ILE A 85 19.67 -25.47 18.00
CA ILE A 85 20.13 -26.34 19.10
C ILE A 85 21.19 -27.30 18.56
N SER A 86 20.83 -28.07 17.53
CA SER A 86 21.75 -28.93 16.80
C SER A 86 21.11 -29.35 15.46
N PRO A 87 21.75 -29.07 14.32
CA PRO A 87 21.24 -29.46 13.01
C PRO A 87 21.18 -30.98 12.83
N TYR A 88 21.97 -31.74 13.59
CA TYR A 88 21.94 -33.21 13.54
C TYR A 88 20.66 -33.82 14.12
N LEU A 89 19.92 -33.09 14.97
CA LEU A 89 18.61 -33.54 15.46
C LEU A 89 17.56 -33.61 14.34
N LEU A 90 17.82 -32.96 13.21
CA LEU A 90 16.95 -33.02 12.03
C LEU A 90 17.16 -34.29 11.21
N ILE A 91 18.25 -35.02 11.38
CA ILE A 91 18.49 -36.29 10.69
C ILE A 91 17.54 -37.32 11.30
N ALA A 92 16.63 -37.83 10.48
CA ALA A 92 15.66 -38.82 10.91
C ALA A 92 16.28 -40.23 10.93
N ARG A 93 15.64 -41.09 11.73
CA ARG A 93 15.78 -42.57 11.72
C ARG A 93 17.08 -43.15 12.25
N ASP A 94 17.11 -44.48 12.24
CA ASP A 94 18.24 -45.34 12.55
C ASP A 94 19.39 -45.15 11.53
N PRO A 95 20.65 -45.37 11.95
CA PRO A 95 21.81 -45.36 11.05
C PRO A 95 21.70 -46.29 9.82
N LYS A 96 20.80 -47.28 9.84
CA LYS A 96 20.51 -48.17 8.70
C LYS A 96 19.90 -47.45 7.48
N ASP A 97 19.25 -46.30 7.71
CA ASP A 97 18.58 -45.51 6.67
C ASP A 97 19.50 -44.41 6.10
N TRP A 98 20.77 -44.35 6.55
CA TRP A 98 21.72 -43.33 6.10
C TRP A 98 22.23 -43.62 4.68
N PRO A 99 22.70 -42.59 3.96
CA PRO A 99 23.30 -42.78 2.65
C PRO A 99 24.45 -43.79 2.67
N SER A 100 24.56 -44.61 1.64
CA SER A 100 25.61 -45.62 1.53
C SER A 100 27.02 -45.01 1.59
N GLY A 101 27.91 -45.63 2.35
CA GLY A 101 29.33 -45.26 2.48
C GLY A 101 29.58 -44.05 3.39
N VAL A 102 28.61 -43.61 4.18
CA VAL A 102 28.72 -42.45 5.08
C VAL A 102 29.88 -42.55 6.09
N GLU A 103 30.32 -43.76 6.39
CA GLU A 103 31.47 -44.07 7.25
C GLU A 103 32.83 -43.90 6.56
N THR A 104 32.87 -43.90 5.22
CA THR A 104 34.11 -43.83 4.43
C THR A 104 34.24 -42.58 3.56
N ARG A 105 33.16 -41.83 3.32
CA ARG A 105 33.19 -40.58 2.53
C ARG A 105 32.56 -39.39 3.25
N SER A 106 32.82 -38.20 2.72
CA SER A 106 32.03 -37.02 3.07
C SER A 106 30.68 -37.05 2.35
N VAL A 107 29.61 -36.69 3.06
CA VAL A 107 28.24 -36.73 2.54
C VAL A 107 27.54 -35.41 2.89
N PRO A 108 26.98 -34.68 1.90
CA PRO A 108 26.16 -33.50 2.13
C PRO A 108 24.95 -33.80 3.01
N PHE A 109 24.59 -32.86 3.88
CA PHE A 109 23.43 -32.99 4.77
C PHE A 109 22.14 -33.27 4.01
N SER A 110 21.98 -32.71 2.81
CA SER A 110 20.82 -32.88 1.94
C SER A 110 20.59 -34.33 1.46
N GLU A 111 21.61 -35.20 1.49
CA GLU A 111 21.44 -36.63 1.18
C GLU A 111 20.79 -37.40 2.35
N PHE A 112 20.81 -36.86 3.57
CA PHE A 112 20.20 -37.52 4.72
C PHE A 112 18.68 -37.31 4.72
N ARG A 113 17.94 -38.37 5.06
CA ARG A 113 16.52 -38.24 5.35
C ARG A 113 16.34 -37.36 6.59
N THR A 114 15.54 -36.30 6.47
CA THR A 114 15.21 -35.44 7.61
C THR A 114 13.91 -35.82 8.30
N LEU A 115 13.68 -35.28 9.49
CA LEU A 115 12.42 -35.42 10.23
C LEU A 115 11.20 -35.06 9.37
N ASP A 116 10.16 -35.88 9.49
CA ASP A 116 8.87 -35.62 8.89
C ASP A 116 8.17 -34.49 9.65
N ALA A 117 7.32 -33.72 8.96
CA ALA A 117 6.59 -32.60 9.56
C ALA A 117 5.78 -32.98 10.81
N ALA A 118 5.38 -34.25 10.92
CA ALA A 118 4.66 -34.77 12.08
C ALA A 118 5.46 -34.67 13.38
N ASP A 119 6.77 -34.84 13.28
CA ASP A 119 7.63 -35.00 14.44
C ASP A 119 8.29 -33.69 14.85
N LEU A 120 8.31 -32.68 13.97
CA LEU A 120 9.00 -31.40 14.21
C LEU A 120 8.57 -30.72 15.51
N ALA A 121 7.26 -30.61 15.76
CA ALA A 121 6.75 -29.96 16.97
C ALA A 121 7.15 -30.74 18.25
N LYS A 122 7.11 -32.08 18.19
CA LYS A 122 7.49 -32.94 19.30
C LYS A 122 8.99 -32.83 19.59
N VAL A 123 9.84 -32.93 18.56
CA VAL A 123 11.29 -32.80 18.68
C VAL A 123 11.65 -31.41 19.21
N HIS A 124 11.08 -30.35 18.63
CA HIS A 124 11.27 -28.99 19.12
C HIS A 124 10.96 -28.89 20.62
N ASN A 125 9.77 -29.28 21.07
CA ASN A 125 9.37 -29.16 22.47
C ASN A 125 10.16 -30.06 23.43
N THR A 126 10.86 -31.08 22.92
CA THR A 126 11.71 -31.95 23.74
C THR A 126 13.04 -31.27 24.08
N PHE A 127 13.59 -30.47 23.16
CA PHE A 127 14.95 -29.92 23.28
C PHE A 127 14.99 -28.39 23.46
N ALA A 128 13.96 -27.66 23.00
CA ALA A 128 13.92 -26.20 23.08
C ALA A 128 13.61 -25.73 24.50
N SER A 129 14.25 -24.64 24.92
CA SER A 129 14.02 -24.00 26.22
C SER A 129 12.64 -23.34 26.33
N ILE A 130 12.07 -22.93 25.19
CA ILE A 130 10.73 -22.35 25.10
C ILE A 130 9.88 -23.31 24.25
N PRO A 131 8.97 -24.09 24.86
CA PRO A 131 8.09 -24.98 24.10
C PRO A 131 7.05 -24.17 23.31
N LEU A 132 6.60 -24.74 22.20
CA LEU A 132 5.44 -24.24 21.46
C LEU A 132 4.18 -24.44 22.30
N ASP A 133 3.35 -23.41 22.37
CA ASP A 133 2.08 -23.48 23.10
C ASP A 133 1.02 -24.34 22.39
N ASP A 134 -0.04 -24.69 23.11
CA ASP A 134 -1.14 -25.51 22.59
C ASP A 134 -1.91 -24.81 21.46
N GLY A 135 -1.99 -23.47 21.47
CA GLY A 135 -2.62 -22.70 20.40
C GLY A 135 -1.87 -22.86 19.07
N PHE A 136 -0.54 -22.77 19.10
CA PHE A 136 0.30 -23.06 17.95
C PHE A 136 0.15 -24.50 17.49
N ARG A 137 0.13 -25.47 18.40
CA ARG A 137 -0.03 -26.89 18.04
C ARG A 137 -1.34 -27.16 17.31
N VAL A 138 -2.45 -26.60 17.80
CA VAL A 138 -3.76 -26.69 17.14
C VAL A 138 -3.73 -26.05 15.75
N PHE A 139 -3.09 -24.88 15.63
CA PHE A 139 -2.92 -24.19 14.34
C PHE A 139 -2.09 -25.02 13.35
N TRP A 140 -0.91 -25.50 13.75
CA TRP A 140 -0.01 -26.35 12.97
C TRP A 140 -0.70 -27.61 12.45
N ASP A 141 -1.38 -28.34 13.34
CA ASP A 141 -2.09 -29.56 12.97
C ASP A 141 -3.28 -29.25 12.05
N GLY A 142 -3.94 -28.11 12.24
CA GLY A 142 -4.97 -27.59 11.34
C GLY A 142 -4.45 -27.40 9.91
N VAL A 143 -3.38 -26.60 9.76
CA VAL A 143 -2.74 -26.31 8.46
C VAL A 143 -2.30 -27.60 7.76
N ARG A 144 -1.66 -28.52 8.50
CA ARG A 144 -1.19 -29.78 7.92
C ARG A 144 -2.33 -30.68 7.45
N ARG A 145 -3.41 -30.81 8.24
CA ARG A 145 -4.60 -31.59 7.82
C ARG A 145 -5.26 -30.98 6.59
N ASP A 146 -5.39 -29.66 6.56
CA ASP A 146 -6.01 -28.96 5.44
C ASP A 146 -5.20 -29.10 4.16
N ARG A 147 -3.88 -28.93 4.23
CA ARG A 147 -2.97 -29.15 3.09
C ARG A 147 -3.07 -30.57 2.58
N ASN A 148 -3.07 -31.57 3.47
CA ASN A 148 -3.16 -32.97 3.07
C ASN A 148 -4.48 -33.30 2.38
N LYS A 149 -5.59 -32.73 2.86
CA LYS A 149 -6.90 -32.92 2.23
C LYS A 149 -6.93 -32.35 0.81
N VAL A 150 -6.38 -31.15 0.61
CA VAL A 150 -6.43 -30.50 -0.70
C VAL A 150 -5.42 -31.10 -1.69
N MET A 151 -4.22 -31.44 -1.25
CA MET A 151 -3.16 -31.95 -2.13
C MET A 151 -3.31 -33.43 -2.48
N HIS A 152 -3.88 -34.25 -1.58
CA HIS A 152 -3.89 -35.71 -1.72
C HIS A 152 -5.30 -36.31 -1.85
N SER A 153 -6.34 -35.48 -1.90
CA SER A 153 -7.73 -35.94 -2.03
C SER A 153 -8.55 -35.02 -2.92
N ILE A 154 -9.69 -35.49 -3.43
CA ILE A 154 -10.68 -34.66 -4.11
C ILE A 154 -11.45 -33.90 -3.01
N SER A 155 -10.83 -32.84 -2.50
CA SER A 155 -11.43 -32.02 -1.45
C SER A 155 -12.46 -31.04 -2.04
N THR A 156 -13.60 -30.89 -1.37
CA THR A 156 -14.56 -29.81 -1.62
C THR A 156 -14.21 -28.52 -0.87
N LYS A 157 -13.14 -28.53 -0.06
CA LYS A 157 -12.70 -27.36 0.70
C LYS A 157 -12.09 -26.35 -0.26
N THR A 158 -12.70 -25.18 -0.34
CA THR A 158 -12.17 -24.03 -1.07
C THR A 158 -11.30 -23.19 -0.15
N PHE A 159 -10.23 -22.63 -0.72
CA PHE A 159 -9.46 -21.57 -0.11
C PHE A 159 -9.94 -20.24 -0.67
N ASP A 160 -10.10 -19.27 0.23
CA ASP A 160 -10.26 -17.87 -0.13
C ASP A 160 -9.01 -17.09 0.35
N PRO A 161 -8.81 -15.86 -0.15
CA PRO A 161 -7.70 -15.02 0.27
C PRO A 161 -7.68 -14.75 1.78
N ALA A 162 -8.83 -14.65 2.46
CA ALA A 162 -8.88 -14.36 3.89
C ALA A 162 -8.28 -15.49 4.74
N ILE A 163 -8.52 -16.75 4.38
CA ILE A 163 -7.89 -17.91 5.04
C ILE A 163 -6.38 -17.86 4.88
N LEU A 164 -5.87 -17.55 3.69
CA LEU A 164 -4.43 -17.45 3.42
C LEU A 164 -3.79 -16.31 4.20
N ILE A 165 -4.35 -15.10 4.11
CA ILE A 165 -3.86 -13.91 4.82
C ILE A 165 -3.79 -14.19 6.32
N ARG A 166 -4.85 -14.74 6.92
CA ARG A 166 -4.87 -15.10 8.34
C ARG A 166 -3.82 -16.15 8.69
N SER A 167 -3.66 -17.16 7.85
CA SER A 167 -2.69 -18.25 8.08
C SER A 167 -1.26 -17.73 8.01
N ILE A 168 -0.95 -16.87 7.04
CA ILE A 168 0.36 -16.22 6.89
C ILE A 168 0.68 -15.34 8.09
N LEU A 169 -0.25 -14.47 8.49
CA LEU A 169 -0.04 -13.56 9.62
C LEU A 169 0.05 -14.32 10.96
N THR A 170 -0.73 -15.40 11.14
CA THR A 170 -0.63 -16.27 12.32
C THR A 170 0.70 -17.02 12.35
N ALA A 171 1.16 -17.55 11.22
CA ALA A 171 2.47 -18.20 11.11
C ALA A 171 3.60 -17.21 11.39
N THR A 172 3.50 -15.98 10.87
CA THR A 172 4.47 -14.90 11.13
C THR A 172 4.55 -14.60 12.62
N GLU A 173 3.43 -14.31 13.29
CA GLU A 173 3.40 -13.98 14.72
C GLU A 173 3.98 -15.11 15.60
N ALA A 174 3.68 -16.37 15.28
CA ALA A 174 4.09 -17.50 16.10
C ALA A 174 5.54 -17.96 15.84
N LEU A 175 5.98 -17.92 14.58
CA LEU A 175 7.25 -18.52 14.15
C LEU A 175 8.35 -17.49 13.90
N PHE A 176 7.97 -16.26 13.57
CA PHE A 176 8.85 -15.14 13.21
C PHE A 176 8.47 -13.86 13.99
N PRO A 177 8.41 -13.91 15.34
CA PRO A 177 7.87 -12.82 16.16
C PRO A 177 8.65 -11.49 16.04
N GLU A 178 9.90 -11.55 15.60
CA GLU A 178 10.74 -10.38 15.30
C GLU A 178 10.34 -9.66 14.01
N ILE A 179 9.57 -10.30 13.14
CA ILE A 179 9.21 -9.78 11.83
C ILE A 179 7.89 -9.01 11.90
N ARG A 180 7.95 -7.74 11.50
CA ARG A 180 6.75 -6.96 11.20
C ARG A 180 6.42 -7.16 9.72
N TRP A 181 5.29 -7.80 9.45
CA TRP A 181 4.92 -8.19 8.09
C TRP A 181 5.05 -7.07 7.03
N PRO A 182 4.52 -5.84 7.26
CA PRO A 182 4.70 -4.76 6.29
C PRO A 182 6.16 -4.37 6.01
N GLN A 183 7.04 -4.45 7.02
CA GLN A 183 8.46 -4.12 6.86
C GLN A 183 9.20 -5.20 6.05
N LEU A 184 8.83 -6.47 6.23
CA LEU A 184 9.32 -7.54 5.37
C LEU A 184 8.90 -7.30 3.91
N LEU A 185 7.64 -6.92 3.68
CA LEU A 185 7.17 -6.62 2.32
C LEU A 185 7.96 -5.50 1.67
N PHE A 186 8.22 -4.40 2.38
CA PHE A 186 9.08 -3.32 1.85
C PHE A 186 10.45 -3.82 1.42
N THR A 187 11.09 -4.66 2.24
CA THR A 187 12.41 -5.23 1.94
C THR A 187 12.33 -6.12 0.69
N MET A 188 11.36 -7.02 0.65
CA MET A 188 11.18 -7.97 -0.45
C MET A 188 10.79 -7.31 -1.78
N GLU A 189 9.97 -6.27 -1.75
CA GLU A 189 9.60 -5.51 -2.96
C GLU A 189 10.75 -4.62 -3.45
N ALA A 190 11.48 -3.97 -2.52
CA ALA A 190 12.62 -3.13 -2.86
C ALA A 190 13.76 -3.94 -3.50
N GLU A 191 14.00 -5.16 -3.03
CA GLU A 191 15.01 -6.10 -3.55
C GLU A 191 14.46 -7.08 -4.59
N GLY A 192 13.18 -6.91 -4.97
CA GLY A 192 12.46 -7.82 -5.85
C GLY A 192 13.02 -7.87 -7.27
N LYS A 193 12.47 -8.76 -8.10
CA LYS A 193 12.94 -8.97 -9.49
C LYS A 193 12.97 -7.69 -10.35
N TYR A 194 12.10 -6.72 -10.05
CA TYR A 194 12.04 -5.45 -10.77
C TYR A 194 13.13 -4.44 -10.33
N ALA A 195 13.73 -4.65 -9.16
CA ALA A 195 14.87 -3.87 -8.68
C ALA A 195 16.08 -3.99 -9.61
N ALA A 196 16.27 -5.16 -10.21
CA ALA A 196 17.32 -5.38 -11.21
C ALA A 196 17.20 -4.45 -12.44
N TYR A 197 16.01 -3.88 -12.68
CA TYR A 197 15.73 -2.93 -13.76
C TYR A 197 15.60 -1.48 -13.27
N GLY A 198 15.81 -1.22 -11.97
CA GLY A 198 15.62 0.10 -11.36
C GLY A 198 14.14 0.52 -11.23
N LEU A 199 13.19 -0.37 -11.51
CA LEU A 199 11.75 -0.08 -11.50
C LEU A 199 11.12 -0.20 -10.10
N SER A 200 11.78 -0.86 -9.15
CA SER A 200 11.24 -1.01 -7.79
C SER A 200 11.32 0.26 -6.94
N VAL A 201 12.13 1.25 -7.33
CA VAL A 201 12.42 2.42 -6.48
C VAL A 201 11.18 3.28 -6.28
N ASP A 202 10.32 3.40 -7.29
CA ASP A 202 9.22 4.36 -7.27
C ASP A 202 7.90 3.77 -6.75
N ASP A 203 7.62 2.48 -7.04
CA ASP A 203 6.27 1.92 -6.82
C ASP A 203 6.14 0.98 -5.61
N HIS A 204 7.24 0.54 -4.99
CA HIS A 204 7.19 -0.43 -3.90
C HIS A 204 6.33 0.06 -2.71
N HIS A 205 6.29 1.36 -2.44
CA HIS A 205 5.41 1.92 -1.41
C HIS A 205 3.93 1.76 -1.75
N ASN A 206 3.55 2.05 -2.99
CA ASN A 206 2.19 1.88 -3.49
C ASN A 206 1.76 0.41 -3.39
N ILE A 207 2.63 -0.51 -3.82
CA ILE A 207 2.39 -1.95 -3.78
C ILE A 207 2.13 -2.42 -2.34
N VAL A 208 3.05 -2.12 -1.41
CA VAL A 208 2.93 -2.58 -0.02
C VAL A 208 1.69 -1.98 0.64
N MET A 209 1.40 -0.69 0.42
CA MET A 209 0.19 -0.06 0.94
C MET A 209 -1.08 -0.75 0.41
N GLY A 210 -1.16 -1.03 -0.89
CA GLY A 210 -2.29 -1.73 -1.50
C GLY A 210 -2.47 -3.14 -0.95
N GLN A 211 -1.37 -3.90 -0.80
CA GLN A 211 -1.41 -5.24 -0.23
C GLN A 211 -1.89 -5.25 1.23
N ILE A 212 -1.44 -4.30 2.05
CA ILE A 212 -1.90 -4.19 3.44
C ILE A 212 -3.37 -3.75 3.50
N ASP A 213 -3.83 -2.88 2.60
CA ASP A 213 -5.25 -2.52 2.51
C ASP A 213 -6.13 -3.73 2.18
N ILE A 214 -5.76 -4.51 1.15
CA ILE A 214 -6.39 -5.79 0.80
C ILE A 214 -6.47 -6.68 2.04
N ALA A 215 -5.33 -6.86 2.73
CA ALA A 215 -5.29 -7.71 3.91
C ALA A 215 -6.26 -7.24 5.00
N VAL A 216 -6.30 -5.93 5.30
CA VAL A 216 -7.20 -5.36 6.30
C VAL A 216 -8.67 -5.59 5.92
N ARG A 217 -9.03 -5.52 4.63
CA ARG A 217 -10.41 -5.75 4.15
C ARG A 217 -10.85 -7.22 4.27
N HIS A 218 -9.91 -8.16 4.20
CA HIS A 218 -10.17 -9.60 4.38
C HIS A 218 -10.15 -10.08 5.84
N LEU A 219 -9.68 -9.24 6.76
CA LEU A 219 -9.60 -9.58 8.19
C LEU A 219 -10.83 -9.07 8.95
N THR A 220 -11.21 -9.82 9.99
CA THR A 220 -12.19 -9.31 10.95
C THR A 220 -11.60 -8.16 11.77
N PRO A 221 -12.41 -7.28 12.38
CA PRO A 221 -11.88 -6.18 13.19
C PRO A 221 -10.99 -6.63 14.36
N ALA A 222 -11.25 -7.81 14.93
CA ALA A 222 -10.42 -8.40 15.97
C ALA A 222 -9.06 -8.83 15.44
N GLU A 223 -9.02 -9.40 14.23
CA GLU A 223 -7.79 -9.83 13.57
C GLU A 223 -6.96 -8.64 13.10
N SER A 224 -7.58 -7.62 12.50
CA SER A 224 -6.88 -6.38 12.12
C SER A 224 -6.26 -5.69 13.35
N LYS A 225 -6.94 -5.76 14.51
CA LYS A 225 -6.36 -5.30 15.78
C LYS A 225 -5.20 -6.16 16.23
N ARG A 226 -5.32 -7.50 16.16
CA ARG A 226 -4.27 -8.44 16.57
C ARG A 226 -3.01 -8.26 15.71
N PHE A 227 -3.14 -8.39 14.39
CA PHE A 227 -2.01 -8.46 13.48
C PHE A 227 -1.40 -7.08 13.16
N PHE A 228 -2.21 -6.02 13.11
CA PHE A 228 -1.75 -4.69 12.69
C PHE A 228 -1.93 -3.60 13.75
N GLY A 229 -2.62 -3.89 14.86
CA GLY A 229 -2.91 -2.89 15.89
C GLY A 229 -4.02 -1.89 15.50
N LEU A 230 -4.75 -2.13 14.40
CA LEU A 230 -5.88 -1.27 14.01
C LEU A 230 -7.03 -1.42 14.99
N VAL A 231 -7.39 -0.33 15.67
CA VAL A 231 -8.48 -0.36 16.64
C VAL A 231 -9.82 -0.20 15.92
N PRO A 232 -10.76 -1.15 16.10
CA PRO A 232 -12.06 -1.10 15.45
C PRO A 232 -12.83 0.20 15.74
N LYS A 233 -13.60 0.65 14.75
CA LYS A 233 -14.44 1.87 14.82
C LYS A 233 -13.66 3.16 15.08
N ARG A 234 -12.33 3.16 15.08
CA ARG A 234 -11.54 4.39 15.02
C ARG A 234 -11.37 4.78 13.56
N ARG A 235 -11.50 6.07 13.30
CA ARG A 235 -11.27 6.63 11.97
C ARG A 235 -9.83 6.39 11.55
N THR A 236 -9.65 5.98 10.31
CA THR A 236 -8.35 5.90 9.66
C THR A 236 -8.06 7.17 8.87
N TYR A 237 -6.77 7.44 8.68
CA TYR A 237 -6.24 8.57 7.95
C TYR A 237 -5.13 8.10 7.01
N MET A 238 -4.79 8.92 6.03
CA MET A 238 -3.58 8.73 5.25
C MET A 238 -2.36 8.88 6.16
N CYS A 239 -1.35 8.02 5.97
CA CYS A 239 -0.04 8.25 6.55
C CYS A 239 0.73 9.27 5.69
N PRO A 240 1.14 10.42 6.22
CA PRO A 240 1.86 11.42 5.43
C PRO A 240 3.21 10.92 4.94
N LEU A 241 3.89 10.06 5.71
CA LEU A 241 5.20 9.52 5.34
C LEU A 241 5.08 8.51 4.19
N CYS A 242 4.17 7.53 4.31
CA CYS A 242 3.95 6.57 3.22
C CYS A 242 3.44 7.27 1.95
N TRP A 243 2.58 8.28 2.11
CA TRP A 243 2.12 9.08 0.97
C TRP A 243 3.24 9.91 0.32
N GLY A 244 4.14 10.48 1.12
CA GLY A 244 5.29 11.24 0.63
C GLY A 244 6.33 10.39 -0.12
N HIS A 245 6.43 9.09 0.22
CA HIS A 245 7.32 8.14 -0.45
C HIS A 245 6.68 7.41 -1.64
N ALA A 246 5.36 7.50 -1.79
CA ALA A 246 4.66 6.80 -2.86
C ALA A 246 4.75 7.55 -4.19
N ASN A 247 4.72 6.80 -5.29
CA ASN A 247 4.55 7.36 -6.63
C ASN A 247 3.12 7.88 -6.80
N ARG A 248 2.97 9.18 -7.08
CA ARG A 248 1.67 9.86 -7.12
C ARG A 248 1.14 10.14 -8.53
N ASP A 249 1.85 9.69 -9.57
CA ASP A 249 1.56 10.11 -10.94
C ASP A 249 0.29 9.48 -11.52
N TRP A 250 -0.10 8.29 -11.06
CA TRP A 250 -1.15 7.49 -11.71
C TRP A 250 -2.18 6.88 -10.74
N GLN A 251 -2.24 7.35 -9.49
CA GLN A 251 -3.12 6.78 -8.46
C GLN A 251 -4.08 7.82 -7.87
N ASN A 252 -5.38 7.60 -8.09
CA ASN A 252 -6.45 8.48 -7.60
C ASN A 252 -6.89 8.14 -6.18
N ASP A 253 -6.91 6.85 -5.83
CA ASP A 253 -7.37 6.37 -4.53
C ASP A 253 -6.24 5.79 -3.70
N TRP A 254 -6.23 6.16 -2.42
CA TRP A 254 -5.15 5.83 -1.51
C TRP A 254 -5.67 5.23 -0.21
N PRO A 255 -5.07 4.12 0.27
CA PRO A 255 -5.57 3.44 1.46
C PRO A 255 -5.24 4.22 2.74
N ALA A 256 -6.27 4.46 3.55
CA ALA A 256 -6.14 5.10 4.85
C ALA A 256 -5.76 4.06 5.91
N LEU A 257 -4.45 3.94 6.19
CA LEU A 257 -3.88 2.90 7.06
C LEU A 257 -3.19 3.46 8.31
N ALA A 258 -3.49 4.70 8.70
CA ALA A 258 -3.02 5.30 9.94
C ALA A 258 -4.16 5.63 10.90
N GLN A 259 -3.91 5.56 12.21
CA GLN A 259 -4.89 5.90 13.24
C GLN A 259 -4.28 6.78 14.33
N LEU A 260 -5.07 7.67 14.89
CA LEU A 260 -4.68 8.42 16.07
C LEU A 260 -4.54 7.47 17.27
N SER A 261 -3.53 7.74 18.09
CA SER A 261 -3.15 6.90 19.23
C SER A 261 -4.30 6.75 20.24
N SER A 262 -5.12 7.79 20.40
CA SER A 262 -6.32 7.81 21.23
C SER A 262 -7.52 8.45 20.52
N ARG A 263 -8.69 8.42 21.19
CA ARG A 263 -9.92 9.10 20.73
C ARG A 263 -10.04 10.53 21.25
N SER A 264 -9.04 11.05 21.95
CA SER A 264 -9.06 12.40 22.48
C SER A 264 -9.19 13.42 21.35
N ALA A 265 -10.02 14.46 21.56
CA ALA A 265 -10.24 15.49 20.56
C ALA A 265 -8.96 16.28 20.20
N GLY A 266 -8.01 16.35 21.14
CA GLY A 266 -6.69 16.96 20.96
C GLY A 266 -5.56 15.96 20.71
N GLU A 267 -5.85 14.70 20.39
CA GLU A 267 -4.79 13.75 20.02
C GLU A 267 -4.14 14.18 18.70
N ILE A 268 -2.81 14.29 18.73
CA ILE A 268 -1.97 14.71 17.61
C ILE A 268 -0.99 13.62 17.16
N ARG A 269 -0.92 12.46 17.84
CA ARG A 269 -0.02 11.38 17.44
C ARG A 269 -0.74 10.39 16.55
N LEU A 270 -0.41 10.41 15.27
CA LEU A 270 -0.92 9.52 14.25
C LEU A 270 0.07 8.38 14.00
N ARG A 271 -0.35 7.13 14.20
CA ARG A 271 0.49 5.95 13.97
C ARG A 271 0.04 5.19 12.72
N CYS A 272 0.98 4.88 11.83
CA CYS A 272 0.73 4.08 10.63
C CYS A 272 0.97 2.59 10.89
N ILE A 273 0.13 1.71 10.33
CA ILE A 273 0.35 0.26 10.43
C ILE A 273 1.33 -0.29 9.38
N VAL A 274 1.59 0.48 8.31
CA VAL A 274 2.46 0.07 7.19
C VAL A 274 3.92 0.37 7.53
N CYS A 275 4.33 1.64 7.61
CA CYS A 275 5.71 1.98 7.99
C CYS A 275 5.97 1.78 9.49
N GLY A 276 4.93 1.83 10.32
CA GLY A 276 5.05 1.70 11.78
C GLY A 276 5.37 3.01 12.50
N GLU A 277 5.62 4.09 11.76
CA GLU A 277 5.99 5.39 12.29
C GLU A 277 4.84 6.10 12.99
N THR A 278 5.20 7.00 13.90
CA THR A 278 4.26 7.91 14.56
C THR A 278 4.61 9.35 14.19
N THR A 279 3.65 10.06 13.59
CA THR A 279 3.82 11.43 13.14
C THR A 279 2.94 12.36 13.98
N GLU A 280 3.43 13.56 14.27
CA GLU A 280 2.61 14.62 14.85
C GLU A 280 1.80 15.32 13.77
N VAL A 281 0.51 15.55 14.03
CA VAL A 281 -0.45 16.13 13.09
C VAL A 281 -1.16 17.32 13.71
N GLU A 282 -1.67 18.20 12.86
CA GLU A 282 -2.45 19.36 13.27
C GLU A 282 -3.95 19.03 13.38
N ARG A 283 -4.61 19.71 14.31
CA ARG A 283 -6.06 19.58 14.58
C ARG A 283 -6.79 20.85 14.15
N ARG A 284 -7.19 20.90 12.89
CA ARG A 284 -7.93 22.01 12.27
C ARG A 284 -8.94 21.46 11.28
N ALA A 285 -10.08 22.12 11.09
CA ALA A 285 -11.07 21.69 10.10
C ALA A 285 -10.49 21.83 8.68
N CYS A 286 -10.75 20.84 7.82
CA CYS A 286 -10.47 20.92 6.40
C CYS A 286 -11.31 22.03 5.77
N ILE A 287 -10.69 22.84 4.91
CA ILE A 287 -11.34 23.94 4.19
C ILE A 287 -12.19 23.46 3.01
N ASN A 288 -11.97 22.22 2.56
CA ASN A 288 -12.80 21.60 1.54
C ASN A 288 -14.22 21.45 2.11
N PRO A 289 -15.24 22.09 1.53
CA PRO A 289 -16.62 22.02 2.02
C PRO A 289 -17.18 20.58 2.00
N ASP A 290 -16.66 19.73 1.11
CA ASP A 290 -17.08 18.33 0.98
C ASP A 290 -16.31 17.39 1.93
N CYS A 291 -15.31 17.89 2.67
CA CYS A 291 -14.50 17.10 3.58
C CYS A 291 -14.75 17.46 5.06
N LYS A 292 -15.22 16.49 5.83
CA LYS A 292 -15.32 16.58 7.31
C LYS A 292 -14.00 16.23 8.02
N GLY A 293 -12.87 16.37 7.33
CA GLY A 293 -11.54 16.09 7.86
C GLY A 293 -11.14 17.10 8.93
N THR A 294 -10.42 16.66 9.96
CA THR A 294 -9.91 17.54 11.02
C THR A 294 -8.44 17.30 11.37
N VAL A 295 -7.75 16.50 10.54
CA VAL A 295 -6.39 16.05 10.77
C VAL A 295 -5.56 16.43 9.55
N LEU A 296 -4.52 17.24 9.76
CA LEU A 296 -3.66 17.77 8.73
C LEU A 296 -2.19 17.47 9.02
N TYR A 297 -1.37 17.43 7.99
CA TYR A 297 0.08 17.39 8.09
C TYR A 297 0.67 18.28 6.99
N GLU A 298 1.50 19.26 7.34
CA GLU A 298 2.10 20.22 6.40
C GLU A 298 1.06 20.81 5.44
N ASP A 299 0.01 21.39 6.03
CA ASP A 299 -1.14 21.92 5.29
C ASP A 299 -1.84 20.91 4.37
N THR A 300 -1.65 19.60 4.48
CA THR A 300 -2.38 18.61 3.69
C THR A 300 -3.40 17.88 4.55
N CYS A 301 -4.67 17.86 4.14
CA CYS A 301 -5.71 17.13 4.86
C CYS A 301 -5.51 15.61 4.73
N LEU A 302 -5.27 14.90 5.83
CA LEU A 302 -5.04 13.44 5.80
C LEU A 302 -6.32 12.60 5.62
N THR A 303 -7.44 13.24 5.30
CA THR A 303 -8.69 12.56 4.89
C THR A 303 -8.90 12.61 3.39
N CYS A 304 -8.82 13.80 2.78
CA CYS A 304 -9.11 13.99 1.35
C CYS A 304 -7.88 14.38 0.53
N LEU A 305 -6.70 14.43 1.16
CA LEU A 305 -5.40 14.77 0.55
C LEU A 305 -5.32 16.16 -0.08
N TRP A 306 -6.30 17.02 0.17
CA TRP A 306 -6.29 18.37 -0.36
C TRP A 306 -5.32 19.23 0.46
N SER A 307 -4.36 19.85 -0.23
CA SER A 307 -3.57 20.95 0.33
C SER A 307 -4.47 22.12 0.75
N GLN A 308 -4.17 22.68 1.91
CA GLN A 308 -4.90 23.74 2.58
C GLN A 308 -4.29 25.11 2.32
N ASP A 309 -3.20 25.17 1.54
CA ASP A 309 -2.51 26.39 1.12
C ASP A 309 -2.44 26.53 -0.41
N SER A 310 -3.06 25.59 -1.14
CA SER A 310 -3.09 25.53 -2.60
C SER A 310 -4.38 26.13 -3.18
N PRO A 311 -4.27 26.97 -4.23
CA PRO A 311 -5.43 27.47 -4.97
C PRO A 311 -5.98 26.45 -5.96
N ASP A 312 -5.31 25.31 -6.14
CA ASP A 312 -5.76 24.25 -7.05
C ASP A 312 -7.04 23.58 -6.55
N ASN A 313 -7.95 23.31 -7.48
CA ASN A 313 -9.31 22.80 -7.23
C ASN A 313 -10.16 23.65 -6.27
N PHE A 314 -9.85 24.95 -6.09
CA PHE A 314 -10.57 25.82 -5.16
C PHE A 314 -12.10 25.72 -5.33
N PRO A 315 -12.87 25.43 -4.27
CA PRO A 315 -14.28 25.08 -4.37
C PRO A 315 -15.15 26.33 -4.43
N SER A 316 -15.07 27.08 -5.54
CA SER A 316 -15.85 28.32 -5.68
C SER A 316 -17.36 28.09 -5.83
N GLY A 317 -17.76 26.85 -6.14
CA GLY A 317 -19.13 26.48 -6.52
C GLY A 317 -19.54 26.93 -7.93
N LEU A 318 -18.60 27.46 -8.73
CA LEU A 318 -18.85 28.00 -10.08
C LEU A 318 -18.35 27.08 -11.20
N GLN A 319 -17.51 26.10 -10.87
CA GLN A 319 -16.95 25.16 -11.84
C GLN A 319 -18.00 24.11 -12.26
N ASN A 320 -18.00 23.75 -13.54
CA ASN A 320 -18.91 22.77 -14.11
C ASN A 320 -18.16 21.82 -15.06
N ASP A 321 -17.76 20.66 -14.54
CA ASP A 321 -16.96 19.68 -15.29
C ASP A 321 -17.72 19.00 -16.43
N LYS A 322 -19.05 19.14 -16.49
CA LYS A 322 -19.88 18.65 -17.60
C LYS A 322 -19.75 19.49 -18.87
N LEU A 323 -19.14 20.67 -18.78
CA LEU A 323 -18.87 21.51 -19.95
C LEU A 323 -17.76 20.91 -20.82
N THR A 324 -17.79 21.23 -22.11
CA THR A 324 -16.76 20.82 -23.07
C THR A 324 -15.46 21.61 -22.86
N ILE A 325 -14.34 21.11 -23.39
CA ILE A 325 -13.01 21.74 -23.28
C ILE A 325 -12.96 23.18 -23.84
N SER A 326 -13.90 23.58 -24.69
CA SER A 326 -14.03 24.96 -25.20
C SER A 326 -14.42 26.00 -24.14
N TYR A 327 -14.82 25.54 -22.95
CA TYR A 327 -15.15 26.34 -21.76
C TYR A 327 -14.06 26.25 -20.68
N GLU A 328 -12.89 25.73 -21.03
CA GLU A 328 -11.77 25.57 -20.11
C GLU A 328 -10.96 26.86 -19.97
N TYR A 329 -10.65 27.20 -18.72
CA TYR A 329 -9.79 28.30 -18.35
C TYR A 329 -8.57 27.76 -17.63
N HIS A 330 -7.45 28.44 -17.87
CA HIS A 330 -6.19 28.21 -17.19
C HIS A 330 -5.88 29.41 -16.29
N PHE A 331 -5.61 29.10 -15.02
CA PHE A 331 -5.28 30.06 -13.98
C PHE A 331 -3.82 29.92 -13.58
N THR A 332 -3.10 31.03 -13.46
CA THR A 332 -1.72 31.06 -12.99
C THR A 332 -1.62 31.90 -11.74
N PHE A 333 -1.58 31.24 -10.59
CA PHE A 333 -1.42 31.85 -9.27
C PHE A 333 0.06 32.08 -8.95
N ARG A 334 0.36 33.18 -8.27
CA ARG A 334 1.73 33.55 -7.87
C ARG A 334 1.80 33.94 -6.39
N ARG A 335 2.79 33.39 -5.69
CA ARG A 335 3.28 33.84 -4.37
C ARG A 335 4.81 33.97 -4.42
N GLN A 336 5.43 34.49 -3.37
CA GLN A 336 6.89 34.72 -3.36
C GLN A 336 7.67 33.46 -3.79
N GLY A 337 8.32 33.54 -4.96
CA GLY A 337 9.15 32.46 -5.51
C GLY A 337 8.40 31.23 -6.03
N LEU A 338 7.06 31.19 -5.99
CA LEU A 338 6.26 30.03 -6.42
C LEU A 338 5.17 30.45 -7.42
N ILE A 339 5.07 29.68 -8.50
CA ILE A 339 3.99 29.77 -9.49
C ILE A 339 3.25 28.44 -9.46
N GLN A 340 1.92 28.52 -9.45
CA GLN A 340 1.07 27.34 -9.52
C GLN A 340 -0.03 27.55 -10.56
N SER A 341 -0.25 26.53 -11.37
CA SER A 341 -1.30 26.51 -12.38
C SER A 341 -2.48 25.66 -11.92
N SER A 342 -3.68 26.06 -12.30
CA SER A 342 -4.89 25.27 -12.13
C SER A 342 -5.78 25.43 -13.37
N PHE A 343 -6.72 24.50 -13.55
CA PHE A 343 -7.64 24.47 -14.68
C PHE A 343 -9.06 24.26 -14.18
N GLY A 344 -10.02 24.84 -14.87
CA GLY A 344 -11.42 24.57 -14.60
C GLY A 344 -12.31 25.00 -15.74
N ARG A 345 -13.51 24.41 -15.80
CA ARG A 345 -14.50 24.71 -16.83
C ARG A 345 -15.62 25.58 -16.26
N PHE A 346 -15.92 26.69 -16.94
CA PHE A 346 -16.86 27.70 -16.46
C PHE A 346 -17.79 28.15 -17.60
N THR A 347 -19.02 28.51 -17.26
CA THR A 347 -20.06 28.89 -18.24
C THR A 347 -19.66 30.10 -19.08
N ASP A 348 -18.90 31.03 -18.50
CA ASP A 348 -18.50 32.30 -19.11
C ASP A 348 -17.26 32.90 -18.42
N HIS A 349 -16.77 34.01 -18.97
CA HIS A 349 -15.60 34.74 -18.47
C HIS A 349 -15.84 35.28 -17.05
N ALA A 350 -17.07 35.74 -16.75
CA ALA A 350 -17.37 36.34 -15.45
C ALA A 350 -17.32 35.31 -14.32
N ALA A 351 -17.82 34.09 -14.56
CA ALA A 351 -17.72 32.97 -13.63
C ALA A 351 -16.26 32.59 -13.34
N ALA A 352 -15.39 32.56 -14.37
CA ALA A 352 -13.96 32.28 -14.20
C ALA A 352 -13.24 33.40 -13.42
N ILE A 353 -13.54 34.67 -13.71
CA ILE A 353 -12.99 35.83 -12.99
C ILE A 353 -13.42 35.82 -11.51
N GLU A 354 -14.69 35.53 -11.23
CA GLU A 354 -15.23 35.44 -9.88
C GLU A 354 -14.67 34.24 -9.10
N HIS A 355 -14.44 33.10 -9.75
CA HIS A 355 -13.79 31.95 -9.14
C HIS A 355 -12.42 32.34 -8.56
N VAL A 356 -11.58 33.00 -9.36
CA VAL A 356 -10.24 33.44 -8.93
C VAL A 356 -10.32 34.52 -7.85
N ARG A 357 -11.29 35.46 -7.95
CA ARG A 357 -11.51 36.47 -6.89
C ARG A 357 -11.84 35.81 -5.56
N ARG A 358 -12.73 34.81 -5.56
CA ARG A 358 -13.09 34.03 -4.36
C ARG A 358 -11.89 33.27 -3.81
N ALA A 359 -11.09 32.65 -4.67
CA ALA A 359 -9.87 31.94 -4.29
C ALA A 359 -8.90 32.89 -3.57
N LEU A 360 -8.55 34.02 -4.18
CA LEU A 360 -7.66 35.01 -3.55
C LEU A 360 -8.31 35.68 -2.32
N SER A 361 -9.63 35.70 -2.20
CA SER A 361 -10.28 36.24 -0.99
C SER A 361 -10.28 35.23 0.18
N ALA A 362 -9.98 33.96 -0.07
CA ALA A 362 -10.02 32.93 0.96
C ALA A 362 -8.97 33.19 2.06
N PRO A 363 -9.32 33.07 3.36
CA PRO A 363 -8.38 33.33 4.45
C PRO A 363 -7.10 32.49 4.39
N TYR A 364 -7.16 31.28 3.84
CA TYR A 364 -6.03 30.37 3.74
C TYR A 364 -5.16 30.57 2.47
N LEU A 365 -5.61 31.37 1.50
CA LEU A 365 -4.86 31.70 0.28
C LEU A 365 -4.32 33.13 0.27
N GLN A 366 -4.26 33.79 1.43
CA GLN A 366 -3.78 35.18 1.52
C GLN A 366 -2.32 35.35 1.10
N VAL A 367 -1.52 34.28 1.19
CA VAL A 367 -0.13 34.24 0.73
C VAL A 367 -0.01 34.34 -0.80
N TRP A 368 -1.07 34.06 -1.55
CA TRP A 368 -1.11 34.25 -3.00
C TRP A 368 -1.43 35.71 -3.31
N HIS A 369 -0.54 36.34 -4.09
CA HIS A 369 -0.54 37.78 -4.36
C HIS A 369 -1.21 38.12 -5.68
N SER A 370 -1.19 37.22 -6.66
CA SER A 370 -1.84 37.47 -7.95
C SER A 370 -2.28 36.19 -8.63
N ALA A 371 -3.24 36.31 -9.53
CA ALA A 371 -3.67 35.21 -10.39
C ALA A 371 -4.09 35.71 -11.77
N THR A 372 -3.43 35.19 -12.81
CA THR A 372 -3.72 35.52 -14.22
C THR A 372 -4.69 34.48 -14.80
N ILE A 373 -5.65 34.93 -15.59
CA ILE A 373 -6.71 34.10 -16.17
C ILE A 373 -6.58 34.07 -17.69
N SER A 374 -6.60 32.88 -18.27
CA SER A 374 -6.49 32.66 -19.72
C SER A 374 -7.48 31.60 -20.20
N ARG A 375 -7.92 31.67 -21.46
CA ARG A 375 -8.84 30.69 -22.06
C ARG A 375 -8.08 29.65 -22.90
N ARG A 376 -8.55 28.39 -22.91
CA ARG A 376 -8.09 27.30 -23.82
C ARG A 376 -9.21 26.89 -24.82
N PRO A 377 -8.90 26.23 -25.96
CA PRO A 377 -7.58 25.78 -26.45
C PRO A 377 -7.02 26.64 -27.60
N ILE A 378 -7.72 27.69 -28.04
CA ILE A 378 -7.38 28.48 -29.23
C ILE A 378 -7.04 29.91 -28.79
N GLY A 379 -5.76 30.24 -28.86
CA GLY A 379 -5.22 31.54 -28.48
C GLY A 379 -5.00 31.67 -26.97
N ASN A 380 -3.81 32.06 -26.56
CA ASN A 380 -3.53 32.51 -25.19
C ASN A 380 -4.25 33.84 -24.92
N GLU A 381 -5.58 33.89 -25.08
CA GLU A 381 -6.40 35.04 -24.72
C GLU A 381 -6.34 35.16 -23.20
N VAL A 382 -5.49 36.06 -22.73
CA VAL A 382 -5.42 36.43 -21.33
C VAL A 382 -6.54 37.42 -21.05
N LEU A 383 -7.47 37.04 -20.18
CA LEU A 383 -8.60 37.87 -19.80
C LEU A 383 -8.23 39.00 -18.86
N GLY A 384 -7.19 38.78 -18.04
CA GLY A 384 -6.72 39.73 -17.03
C GLY A 384 -6.10 39.04 -15.83
N THR A 385 -5.76 39.84 -14.82
CA THR A 385 -5.07 39.40 -13.61
C THR A 385 -5.68 40.05 -12.37
N TRP A 386 -5.98 39.25 -11.36
CA TRP A 386 -6.23 39.76 -10.01
C TRP A 386 -4.90 39.99 -9.31
N ILE A 387 -4.75 41.15 -8.65
CA ILE A 387 -3.57 41.49 -7.84
C ILE A 387 -4.04 41.92 -6.45
N ARG A 388 -3.37 41.39 -5.42
CA ARG A 388 -3.54 41.83 -4.04
C ARG A 388 -2.68 43.06 -3.79
N GLU A 389 -3.33 44.19 -3.58
CA GLU A 389 -2.74 45.47 -3.22
C GLU A 389 -3.06 45.78 -1.74
N LEU A 390 -2.44 46.83 -1.19
CA LEU A 390 -2.66 47.25 0.21
C LEU A 390 -4.14 47.56 0.50
N SER A 391 -4.89 48.04 -0.51
CA SER A 391 -6.31 48.38 -0.41
C SER A 391 -7.26 47.20 -0.66
N GLY A 392 -6.74 46.00 -0.98
CA GLY A 392 -7.53 44.81 -1.29
C GLY A 392 -7.21 44.20 -2.65
N LEU A 393 -8.10 43.34 -3.15
CA LEU A 393 -7.95 42.72 -4.46
C LEU A 393 -8.42 43.67 -5.57
N VAL A 394 -7.57 43.87 -6.58
CA VAL A 394 -7.82 44.73 -7.74
C VAL A 394 -7.75 43.91 -9.02
N TRP A 395 -8.75 44.07 -9.89
CA TRP A 395 -8.80 43.43 -11.21
C TRP A 395 -8.11 44.31 -12.25
N HIS A 396 -7.14 43.73 -12.96
CA HIS A 396 -6.43 44.38 -14.07
C HIS A 396 -6.74 43.62 -15.36
N PRO A 397 -7.53 44.20 -16.30
CA PRO A 397 -7.85 43.55 -17.57
C PRO A 397 -6.64 43.47 -18.52
N GLU A 398 -5.58 44.25 -18.26
CA GLU A 398 -4.29 44.20 -18.96
C GLU A 398 -3.27 43.38 -18.15
N ILE A 399 -2.38 42.63 -18.83
CA ILE A 399 -1.37 41.79 -18.15
C ILE A 399 -0.38 42.68 -17.40
N LYS A 400 -0.46 42.69 -16.07
CA LYS A 400 0.60 43.24 -15.21
C LYS A 400 1.30 42.11 -14.47
N THR A 401 2.51 41.76 -14.89
CA THR A 401 3.40 40.95 -14.06
C THR A 401 4.00 41.83 -12.97
N LEU A 402 3.99 41.38 -11.71
CA LEU A 402 4.59 42.08 -10.56
C LEU A 402 6.13 42.26 -10.65
N PHE A 403 6.72 41.86 -11.77
CA PHE A 403 8.06 42.25 -12.22
C PHE A 403 7.89 42.87 -13.61
N GLY A 404 8.33 44.12 -13.75
CA GLY A 404 8.00 44.99 -14.88
C GLY A 404 8.31 44.39 -16.26
N ASP A 405 7.51 44.81 -17.24
CA ASP A 405 7.71 44.78 -18.69
C ASP A 405 8.75 43.77 -19.21
N ILE A 406 8.34 42.52 -19.43
CA ILE A 406 8.92 41.75 -20.54
C ILE A 406 8.07 42.09 -21.77
N ARG A 407 8.51 43.13 -22.49
CA ARG A 407 8.04 43.37 -23.85
C ARG A 407 8.35 42.14 -24.70
N ILE A 408 7.33 41.37 -25.04
CA ILE A 408 7.39 40.46 -26.19
C ILE A 408 7.24 41.35 -27.42
N GLY A 409 8.37 41.77 -27.99
CA GLY A 409 8.41 42.37 -29.32
C GLY A 409 8.20 41.30 -30.40
N PRO A 410 7.63 41.65 -31.56
CA PRO A 410 7.29 40.69 -32.60
C PRO A 410 8.55 40.11 -33.27
N ASP A 411 8.41 38.83 -33.64
CA ASP A 411 9.26 37.99 -34.49
C ASP A 411 10.33 38.73 -35.33
N ASN A 412 11.59 38.50 -34.99
CA ASN A 412 12.65 38.48 -35.99
C ASN A 412 12.62 37.09 -36.65
N GLY A 413 12.25 37.05 -37.94
CA GLY A 413 12.25 35.85 -38.77
C GLY A 413 13.64 35.19 -38.87
N PRO A 414 13.69 33.92 -39.29
CA PRO A 414 14.92 33.13 -39.28
C PRO A 414 15.89 33.60 -40.38
N PRO A 415 17.21 33.62 -40.11
CA PRO A 415 18.20 33.87 -41.15
C PRO A 415 18.37 32.61 -42.01
N SER A 416 18.39 32.86 -43.32
CA SER A 416 18.76 31.94 -44.41
C SER A 416 20.21 31.49 -44.38
#